data_AF-A0A175RPW0-F1
#
_entry.id   AF-A0A175RPW0-F1
#
_cell.length_a   1.000
_cell.length_b   1.000
_cell.length_c   1.000
_cell.angle_alpha   90.00
_cell.angle_beta   90.00
_cell.angle_gamma   90.00
#
_symmetry.space_group_name_H-M   'P 1'
#
loop_
_entity.id
_entity.type
_entity.pdbx_description
1 polymer ?
#
loop_
_entity_poly.entity_id
_entity_poly.type
_entity_poly.pdbx_seq_one_letter_code
_entity_poly.pdbx_strand_id
1 'polypeptide(L)'
;MATERQKSIARNLTLLIPRVPYLDAEAIRTAAGSRHMKSLSPASAVWLATLAHIRHQHTDYDELRDEGYEKDEARFFVVEAINEVLDRWGATRHLVSEADEDEGWDDKDGEPQEDASEDASPPLPPKARPRPDAD
;
A
#
# COMPACT_ATOMS: atom_id res chain seq x y z
N MET A 1 -27.55 -28.95 7.14
CA MET A 1 -26.90 -28.01 8.07
C MET A 1 -25.61 -27.48 7.44
N ALA A 2 -25.30 -26.19 7.60
CA ALA A 2 -24.04 -25.63 7.10
C ALA A 2 -22.84 -26.14 7.92
N THR A 3 -21.71 -26.37 7.24
CA THR A 3 -20.45 -26.79 7.87
C THR A 3 -19.84 -25.67 8.72
N GLU A 4 -18.97 -26.02 9.68
CA GLU A 4 -18.26 -25.02 10.50
C GLU A 4 -17.44 -24.03 9.66
N ARG A 5 -16.88 -24.49 8.53
CA ARG A 5 -16.19 -23.60 7.58
C ARG A 5 -17.15 -22.62 6.93
N GLN A 6 -18.33 -23.07 6.47
CA GLN A 6 -19.34 -22.18 5.87
C GLN A 6 -19.85 -21.14 6.88
N LYS A 7 -20.07 -21.53 8.15
CA LYS A 7 -20.46 -20.60 9.22
C LYS A 7 -19.36 -19.56 9.48
N SER A 8 -18.10 -20.00 9.51
CA SER A 8 -16.94 -19.11 9.68
C SER A 8 -16.81 -18.11 8.53
N ILE A 9 -17.01 -18.55 7.28
CA ILE A 9 -17.01 -17.66 6.11
C ILE A 9 -18.13 -16.63 6.21
N ALA A 10 -19.35 -17.05 6.52
CA ALA A 10 -20.48 -16.13 6.66
C ALA A 10 -20.21 -15.06 7.72
N ARG A 11 -19.67 -15.45 8.89
CA ARG A 11 -19.28 -14.53 9.95
C ARG A 11 -18.21 -13.52 9.49
N ASN A 12 -17.15 -14.01 8.85
CA ASN A 12 -16.07 -13.14 8.36
C ASN A 12 -16.56 -12.17 7.28
N LEU A 13 -17.47 -12.59 6.41
CA LEU A 13 -18.06 -11.71 5.40
C LEU A 13 -18.87 -10.57 6.04
N THR A 14 -19.72 -10.88 7.02
CA THR A 14 -20.47 -9.84 7.75
C THR A 14 -19.57 -8.88 8.51
N LEU A 15 -18.45 -9.37 9.07
CA LEU A 15 -17.46 -8.51 9.74
C LEU A 15 -16.66 -7.66 8.76
N LEU A 16 -16.36 -8.20 7.58
CA LEU A 16 -15.55 -7.52 6.59
C LEU A 16 -16.35 -6.44 5.86
N ILE A 17 -17.51 -6.78 5.29
CA ILE A 17 -18.30 -5.94 4.37
C ILE A 17 -19.80 -6.03 4.74
N PRO A 18 -20.25 -5.38 5.82
CA PRO A 18 -21.60 -5.54 6.37
C PRO A 18 -22.72 -5.04 5.44
N ARG A 19 -22.43 -4.17 4.47
CA ARG A 19 -23.43 -3.54 3.58
C ARG A 19 -23.40 -4.08 2.16
N VAL A 20 -22.69 -5.18 1.91
CA VAL A 20 -22.60 -5.80 0.58
C VAL A 20 -23.99 -6.24 0.07
N PRO A 21 -24.33 -6.00 -1.22
CA PRO A 21 -25.57 -6.50 -1.80
C PRO A 21 -25.63 -8.03 -1.79
N TYR A 22 -26.85 -8.58 -1.75
CA TYR A 22 -27.06 -10.02 -1.58
C TYR A 22 -26.38 -10.87 -2.66
N LEU A 23 -26.48 -10.46 -3.93
CA LEU A 23 -25.91 -11.21 -5.06
C LEU A 23 -24.38 -11.27 -4.98
N ASP A 24 -23.72 -10.13 -4.70
CA ASP A 24 -22.28 -10.06 -4.50
C ASP A 24 -21.87 -10.91 -3.28
N ALA A 25 -22.63 -10.85 -2.18
CA ALA A 25 -22.36 -11.63 -0.98
C ALA A 25 -22.37 -13.15 -1.25
N GLU A 26 -23.33 -13.65 -2.03
CA GLU A 26 -23.41 -15.07 -2.40
C GLU A 26 -22.27 -15.50 -3.32
N ALA A 27 -21.90 -14.66 -4.29
CA ALA A 27 -20.76 -14.91 -5.16
C ALA A 27 -19.47 -15.03 -4.35
N ILE A 28 -19.23 -14.09 -3.43
CA ILE A 28 -18.05 -14.09 -2.54
C ILE A 28 -18.07 -15.30 -1.60
N ARG A 29 -19.22 -15.66 -1.01
CA ARG A 29 -19.35 -16.87 -0.18
C ARG A 29 -18.95 -18.12 -0.94
N THR A 30 -19.45 -18.25 -2.17
CA THR A 30 -19.18 -19.39 -3.03
C THR A 30 -17.70 -19.47 -3.40
N ALA A 31 -17.10 -18.35 -3.80
CA ALA A 31 -15.68 -18.26 -4.14
C ALA A 31 -14.77 -18.56 -2.95
N ALA A 32 -15.02 -17.98 -1.77
CA ALA A 32 -14.26 -18.26 -0.54
C ALA A 32 -14.45 -19.73 -0.06
N GLY A 33 -15.58 -20.33 -0.43
CA GLY A 33 -15.94 -21.72 -0.18
C GLY A 33 -15.22 -22.75 -1.05
N SER A 34 -14.55 -22.31 -2.12
CA SER A 34 -14.02 -23.18 -3.16
C SER A 34 -12.93 -24.16 -2.68
N ARG A 35 -12.69 -25.22 -3.46
CA ARG A 35 -11.69 -26.25 -3.11
C ARG A 35 -10.27 -25.69 -3.01
N HIS A 36 -9.90 -24.76 -3.89
CA HIS A 36 -8.55 -24.18 -3.92
C HIS A 36 -8.30 -23.19 -2.78
N MET A 37 -9.35 -22.67 -2.14
CA MET A 37 -9.26 -21.79 -0.97
C MET A 37 -9.24 -22.53 0.38
N LYS A 38 -9.30 -23.87 0.37
CA LYS A 38 -9.43 -24.68 1.61
C LYS A 38 -8.23 -24.59 2.54
N SER A 39 -7.02 -24.36 2.01
CA SER A 39 -5.79 -24.20 2.80
C SER A 39 -5.69 -22.86 3.51
N LEU A 40 -6.49 -21.87 3.10
CA LEU A 40 -6.47 -20.53 3.67
C LEU A 40 -7.38 -20.44 4.90
N SER A 41 -7.05 -19.50 5.79
CA SER A 41 -7.96 -19.11 6.86
C SER A 41 -9.28 -18.57 6.26
N PRO A 42 -10.44 -18.75 6.94
CA PRO A 42 -11.70 -18.20 6.44
C PRO A 42 -11.66 -16.68 6.21
N ALA A 43 -10.95 -15.93 7.05
CA ALA A 43 -10.78 -14.48 6.89
C ALA A 43 -10.00 -14.14 5.61
N SER A 44 -8.87 -14.80 5.38
CA SER A 44 -8.05 -14.59 4.17
C SER A 44 -8.80 -15.00 2.90
N ALA A 45 -9.53 -16.12 2.95
CA ALA A 45 -10.32 -16.59 1.81
C ALA A 45 -11.42 -15.59 1.45
N VAL A 46 -12.12 -15.03 2.45
CA VAL A 46 -13.14 -13.99 2.23
C VAL A 46 -12.52 -12.72 1.68
N TRP A 47 -11.38 -12.26 2.22
CA TRP A 47 -10.69 -11.09 1.72
C TRP A 47 -10.29 -11.22 0.25
N LEU A 48 -9.61 -12.32 -0.11
CA LEU A 48 -9.17 -12.56 -1.50
C LEU A 48 -10.35 -12.74 -2.45
N ALA A 49 -11.41 -13.44 -2.03
CA ALA A 49 -12.62 -13.60 -2.82
C ALA A 49 -13.33 -12.26 -3.05
N THR A 50 -13.36 -11.40 -2.03
CA THR A 50 -13.94 -10.04 -2.13
C THR A 50 -13.16 -9.19 -3.13
N LEU A 51 -11.83 -9.13 -3.00
CA LEU A 51 -11.00 -8.36 -3.93
C LEU A 51 -11.12 -8.87 -5.37
N ALA A 52 -11.08 -10.19 -5.57
CA ALA A 52 -11.25 -10.77 -6.90
C ALA A 52 -12.63 -10.42 -7.48
N HIS A 53 -13.70 -10.53 -6.68
CA HIS A 53 -15.05 -10.20 -7.12
C HIS A 53 -15.21 -8.73 -7.50
N ILE A 54 -14.76 -7.80 -6.64
CA ILE A 54 -14.80 -6.36 -6.92
C ILE A 54 -14.02 -6.05 -8.19
N ARG A 55 -12.79 -6.56 -8.29
CA ARG A 55 -11.95 -6.34 -9.46
C ARG A 55 -12.60 -6.79 -10.76
N HIS A 56 -13.24 -7.96 -10.79
CA HIS A 56 -13.84 -8.47 -12.03
C HIS A 56 -15.24 -7.92 -12.32
N GLN A 57 -15.97 -7.40 -11.34
CA GLN A 57 -17.40 -7.05 -11.51
C GLN A 57 -17.70 -5.57 -11.33
N HIS A 58 -16.82 -4.83 -10.68
CA HIS A 58 -17.02 -3.43 -10.30
C HIS A 58 -15.88 -2.53 -10.77
N THR A 59 -14.96 -3.04 -11.59
CA THR A 59 -13.86 -2.26 -12.19
C THR A 59 -13.60 -2.70 -13.62
N ASP A 60 -12.89 -1.85 -14.37
CA ASP A 60 -12.53 -2.09 -15.77
C ASP A 60 -11.30 -3.01 -15.92
N TYR A 61 -10.99 -3.82 -14.88
CA TYR A 61 -9.80 -4.69 -14.88
C TYR A 61 -9.76 -5.64 -16.08
N ASP A 62 -10.88 -6.27 -16.42
CA ASP A 62 -10.93 -7.21 -17.54
C ASP A 62 -10.76 -6.48 -18.88
N GLU A 63 -11.26 -5.25 -19.01
CA GLU A 63 -11.07 -4.41 -20.19
C GLU A 63 -9.59 -4.01 -20.35
N LEU A 64 -8.94 -3.54 -19.28
CA LEU A 64 -7.50 -3.24 -19.28
C LEU A 64 -6.66 -4.48 -19.68
N ARG A 65 -7.07 -5.66 -19.23
CA ARG A 65 -6.40 -6.91 -19.59
C ARG A 65 -6.55 -7.24 -21.07
N ASP A 66 -7.72 -6.98 -21.67
CA ASP A 66 -8.00 -7.21 -23.08
C ASP A 66 -7.29 -6.18 -23.99
N GLU A 67 -7.06 -4.96 -23.48
CA GLU A 67 -6.26 -3.91 -24.13
C GLU A 67 -4.75 -4.21 -24.14
N GLY A 68 -4.32 -5.24 -23.40
CA GLY A 68 -2.94 -5.71 -23.37
C GLY A 68 -2.11 -5.20 -22.20
N TYR A 69 -2.72 -4.54 -21.21
CA TYR A 69 -2.01 -4.14 -19.99
C TYR A 69 -1.53 -5.36 -19.20
N GLU A 70 -0.34 -5.26 -18.65
CA GLU A 70 0.20 -6.29 -17.78
C GLU A 70 -0.63 -6.39 -16.49
N LYS A 71 -0.53 -7.55 -15.84
CA LYS A 71 -1.37 -7.86 -14.68
C LYS A 71 -1.21 -6.84 -13.55
N ASP A 72 0.01 -6.40 -13.31
CA ASP A 72 0.32 -5.49 -12.20
C ASP A 72 0.00 -4.03 -12.56
N GLU A 73 0.15 -3.63 -13.82
CA GLU A 73 -0.34 -2.34 -14.33
C GLU A 73 -1.86 -2.24 -14.21
N ALA A 74 -2.59 -3.24 -14.72
CA ALA A 74 -4.05 -3.27 -14.63
C ALA A 74 -4.53 -3.26 -13.18
N ARG A 75 -3.79 -3.91 -12.26
CA ARG A 75 -4.09 -3.85 -10.82
C ARG A 75 -3.88 -2.45 -10.25
N PHE A 76 -2.78 -1.79 -10.61
CA PHE A 76 -2.47 -0.45 -10.15
C PHE A 76 -3.60 0.53 -10.50
N PHE A 77 -4.09 0.51 -11.74
CA PHE A 77 -5.16 1.41 -12.19
C PHE A 77 -6.50 1.21 -11.46
N VAL A 78 -6.81 -0.02 -11.03
CA VAL A 78 -8.12 -0.32 -10.41
C VAL A 78 -8.10 -0.28 -8.88
N VAL A 79 -6.96 -0.03 -8.22
CA VAL A 79 -6.86 0.01 -6.75
C VAL A 79 -7.85 1.01 -6.14
N GLU A 80 -7.93 2.21 -6.71
CA GLU A 80 -8.85 3.25 -6.19
C GLU A 80 -10.32 2.83 -6.36
N ALA A 81 -10.69 2.35 -7.55
CA ALA A 81 -12.04 1.85 -7.82
C ALA A 81 -12.41 0.68 -6.89
N ILE A 82 -11.46 -0.20 -6.57
CA ILE A 82 -11.66 -1.26 -5.57
C ILE A 82 -11.99 -0.66 -4.20
N ASN A 83 -11.20 0.33 -3.75
CA ASN A 83 -11.38 0.96 -2.45
C ASN A 83 -12.71 1.72 -2.36
N GLU A 84 -13.15 2.40 -3.42
CA GLU A 84 -14.47 3.05 -3.45
C GLU A 84 -15.63 2.06 -3.23
N VAL A 85 -15.52 0.85 -3.80
CA VAL A 85 -16.53 -0.21 -3.61
C VAL A 85 -16.47 -0.77 -2.19
N LEU A 86 -15.26 -0.99 -1.67
CA LEU A 86 -15.04 -1.41 -0.29
C LEU A 86 -15.65 -0.42 0.71
N ASP A 87 -15.43 0.88 0.52
CA ASP A 87 -16.04 1.95 1.32
C ASP A 87 -17.57 1.92 1.27
N ARG A 88 -18.13 1.79 0.06
CA ARG A 88 -19.58 1.69 -0.14
C ARG A 88 -20.19 0.51 0.61
N TRP A 89 -19.47 -0.61 0.68
CA TRP A 89 -19.88 -1.81 1.40
C TRP A 89 -19.54 -1.76 2.90
N GLY A 90 -18.89 -0.69 3.37
CA GLY A 90 -18.49 -0.49 4.76
C GLY A 90 -17.34 -1.39 5.18
N ALA A 91 -16.37 -1.60 4.30
CA ALA A 91 -15.26 -2.49 4.56
C ALA A 91 -14.45 -2.08 5.80
N THR A 92 -14.02 -3.05 6.60
CA THR A 92 -13.17 -2.77 7.78
C THR A 92 -11.68 -2.61 7.44
N ARG A 93 -11.31 -2.71 6.17
CA ARG A 93 -9.93 -2.54 5.67
C ARG A 93 -9.90 -2.21 4.18
N HIS A 94 -8.84 -1.52 3.75
CA HIS A 94 -8.59 -1.14 2.35
C HIS A 94 -7.43 -1.92 1.72
N LEU A 95 -7.39 -1.87 0.39
CA LEU A 95 -6.26 -2.35 -0.41
C LEU A 95 -5.23 -1.22 -0.54
N VAL A 96 -3.96 -1.53 -0.26
CA VAL A 96 -2.83 -0.59 -0.39
C VAL A 96 -2.01 -1.02 -1.60
N SER A 97 -1.70 -0.08 -2.49
CA SER A 97 -0.69 -0.26 -3.55
C SER A 97 0.70 -0.02 -2.99
N GLU A 98 1.70 -0.78 -3.44
CA GLU A 98 3.12 -0.65 -3.01
C GLU A 98 3.80 0.64 -3.51
N ALA A 99 3.07 1.74 -3.73
CA ALA A 99 3.59 2.98 -4.29
C ALA A 99 4.04 4.01 -3.22
N ASP A 100 3.75 3.77 -1.94
CA ASP A 100 4.05 4.72 -0.86
C ASP A 100 5.34 4.35 -0.12
N GLU A 101 6.42 4.12 -0.87
CA GLU A 101 7.76 4.46 -0.35
C GLU A 101 7.96 5.93 -0.66
N ASP A 102 7.34 6.79 0.17
CA ASP A 102 7.65 8.21 0.26
C ASP A 102 9.13 8.29 0.72
N GLU A 103 10.07 8.13 -0.22
CA GLU A 103 11.45 8.58 -0.07
C GLU A 103 11.35 10.08 0.16
N GLY A 104 11.19 10.45 1.43
CA GLY A 104 11.24 11.83 1.88
C GLY A 104 12.46 12.46 1.25
N TRP A 105 12.21 13.34 0.28
CA TRP A 105 13.23 14.14 -0.34
C TRP A 105 13.77 15.03 0.78
N ASP A 106 14.84 14.58 1.45
CA ASP A 106 15.59 15.34 2.45
C ASP A 106 16.24 16.48 1.64
N ASP A 107 15.50 17.57 1.48
CA ASP A 107 15.95 18.83 0.89
C ASP A 107 17.02 19.42 1.84
N LYS A 108 18.22 18.85 1.75
CA LYS A 108 19.45 19.42 2.24
C LYS A 108 20.29 19.76 1.02
N ASP A 109 19.94 20.83 0.32
CA ASP A 109 20.89 21.59 -0.50
C ASP A 109 20.27 22.95 -0.85
N GLY A 110 20.31 23.86 0.13
CA GLY A 110 19.89 25.25 0.00
C GLY A 110 20.97 26.22 0.47
N GLU A 111 22.13 26.22 -0.19
CA GLU A 111 23.01 27.40 -0.28
C GLU A 111 23.37 27.61 -1.77
N PRO A 112 23.72 28.82 -2.27
CA PRO A 112 24.19 30.05 -1.58
C PRO A 112 23.37 31.31 -2.06
N GLN A 113 23.59 32.59 -1.70
CA GLN A 113 24.83 33.37 -1.67
C GLN A 113 24.58 34.84 -1.18
N GLU A 114 25.68 35.50 -0.79
CA GLU A 114 26.06 36.94 -0.89
C GLU A 114 25.29 38.07 -0.20
N ASP A 115 25.97 38.77 0.74
CA ASP A 115 26.60 40.09 0.53
C ASP A 115 27.28 40.70 1.80
N ALA A 116 28.06 41.76 1.58
CA ALA A 116 28.67 42.73 2.53
C ALA A 116 30.18 42.62 2.90
N SER A 117 30.99 43.17 1.99
CA SER A 117 31.97 44.27 2.14
C SER A 117 33.02 44.33 3.28
N GLU A 118 34.28 44.50 2.84
CA GLU A 118 35.34 45.44 3.29
C GLU A 118 35.71 45.55 4.78
N ASP A 119 36.93 45.12 5.16
CA ASP A 119 38.03 45.98 5.67
C ASP A 119 39.21 45.10 6.16
N ALA A 120 40.38 45.70 6.35
CA ALA A 120 41.68 45.06 6.43
C ALA A 120 41.98 44.29 7.75
N SER A 121 42.65 43.12 7.60
CA SER A 121 43.59 42.38 8.49
C SER A 121 43.53 42.53 10.01
N PRO A 122 43.63 41.43 10.80
CA PRO A 122 44.95 41.08 11.42
C PRO A 122 45.11 39.56 11.74
N PRO A 123 46.11 39.14 12.56
CA PRO A 123 47.42 38.65 12.16
C PRO A 123 47.59 37.11 12.33
N LEU A 124 48.62 36.54 11.68
CA LEU A 124 48.99 35.13 11.81
C LEU A 124 49.44 34.77 13.25
N PRO A 125 48.97 33.65 13.84
CA PRO A 125 49.57 33.12 15.05
C PRO A 125 50.93 32.41 14.78
N PRO A 126 51.86 32.44 15.74
CA PRO A 126 53.27 32.09 15.53
C PRO A 126 53.54 30.58 15.38
N LYS A 127 54.57 30.24 14.58
CA LYS A 127 55.13 28.88 14.46
C LYS A 127 55.55 28.36 15.83
N ALA A 128 54.91 27.28 16.29
CA ALA A 128 55.37 26.55 17.47
C ALA A 128 56.79 26.01 17.22
N ARG A 129 57.74 26.40 18.08
CA ARG A 129 59.11 25.88 18.07
C ARG A 129 59.12 24.41 18.54
N PRO A 130 60.03 23.58 18.03
CA PRO A 130 60.15 22.19 18.45
C PRO A 130 60.53 22.09 19.94
N ARG A 131 59.95 21.09 20.62
CA ARG A 131 60.31 20.72 22.00
C ARG A 131 61.73 20.16 22.02
N PRO A 132 62.60 20.58 22.96
CA PRO A 132 63.93 20.01 23.12
C PRO A 132 63.89 18.65 23.84
N ASP A 133 64.64 17.72 23.27
CA ASP A 133 65.22 16.47 23.76
C ASP A 133 64.83 15.94 25.16
N ALA A 134 64.35 14.69 25.16
CA ALA A 134 64.46 13.78 26.29
C ALA A 134 64.80 12.37 25.72
N ASP A 135 66.03 11.94 26.06
CA ASP A 135 66.78 10.70 25.76
C ASP A 135 67.23 10.41 24.31
#